data_AF-A0A348VQP9-F1
#
_entry.id   AF-A0A348VQP9-F1
#
_cell.length_a   1.000
_cell.length_b   1.000
_cell.length_c   1.000
_cell.angle_alpha   90.00
_cell.angle_beta   90.00
_cell.angle_gamma   90.00
#
_symmetry.space_group_name_H-M   'P 1'
#
loop_
_entity.id
_entity.type
_entity.pdbx_description
1 polymer ?
#
loop_
_entity_poly.entity_id
_entity_poly.type
_entity_poly.pdbx_seq_one_letter_code
_entity_poly.pdbx_strand_id
1 'polypeptide(L)' 'MRQAAFDENAYVYDYSTGEQVSVEKAVYVVDAGVATPMESGIVVFKSAEAAERFIAQQKKGRALAYEKIYAMTFK' A
#
# COMPACT_ATOMS: atom_id res chain seq x y z
N MET A 1 -12.01 -19.62 3.18
CA MET A 1 -12.15 -18.64 4.28
C MET A 1 -11.01 -18.72 5.31
N ARG A 2 -9.74 -18.89 4.88
CA ARG A 2 -8.59 -18.98 5.81
C ARG A 2 -7.72 -17.72 5.82
N GLN A 3 -7.80 -16.89 4.77
CA GLN A 3 -6.97 -15.68 4.61
C GLN A 3 -7.46 -14.51 5.48
N ALA A 4 -8.77 -14.25 5.52
CA ALA A 4 -9.36 -13.15 6.30
C ALA A 4 -9.01 -13.19 7.81
N ALA A 5 -8.86 -14.40 8.39
CA ALA A 5 -8.50 -14.56 9.80
C ALA A 5 -7.04 -14.14 10.12
N PHE A 6 -6.16 -14.12 9.11
CA PHE A 6 -4.78 -13.64 9.27
C PHE A 6 -4.64 -12.15 8.94
N ASP A 7 -5.51 -11.63 8.09
CA ASP A 7 -5.50 -10.24 7.64
C ASP A 7 -5.99 -9.26 8.72
N GLU A 8 -6.92 -9.67 9.58
CA GLU A 8 -7.39 -8.88 10.74
C GLU A 8 -6.25 -8.50 11.71
N ASN A 9 -5.22 -9.35 11.82
CA ASN A 9 -4.06 -9.13 12.68
C ASN A 9 -2.81 -8.66 11.91
N ALA A 10 -2.95 -8.44 10.60
CA ALA A 10 -1.85 -7.98 9.76
C ALA A 10 -1.75 -6.45 9.80
N TYR A 11 -0.54 -5.97 10.04
CA TYR A 11 -0.21 -4.55 10.07
C TYR A 11 0.83 -4.22 9.00
N VAL A 12 0.65 -3.07 8.39
CA VAL A 12 1.58 -2.46 7.45
C VAL A 12 2.04 -1.13 8.01
N TYR A 13 3.25 -0.74 7.65
CA TYR A 13 3.84 0.50 8.13
C TYR A 13 3.59 1.61 7.13
N ASP A 14 3.06 2.73 7.63
CA ASP A 14 2.93 3.96 6.85
C ASP A 14 4.31 4.46 6.43
N TYR A 15 4.47 4.78 5.15
CA TYR A 15 5.75 5.20 4.59
C TYR A 15 6.19 6.59 5.09
N SER A 16 5.25 7.46 5.42
CA SER A 16 5.52 8.84 5.85
C SER A 16 5.76 8.99 7.35
N THR A 17 5.07 8.20 8.18
CA THR A 17 5.13 8.32 9.64
C THR A 17 5.77 7.11 10.32
N GLY A 18 5.85 5.96 9.65
CA GLY A 18 6.28 4.70 10.24
C GLY A 18 5.25 4.10 11.20
N GLU A 19 4.03 4.64 11.27
CA GLU A 19 2.96 4.08 12.11
C GLU A 19 2.43 2.75 11.57
N GLN A 20 2.05 1.84 12.46
CA GLN A 20 1.33 0.63 12.09
C GLN A 20 -0.13 0.96 11.75
N VAL A 21 -0.55 0.49 10.58
CA VAL A 21 -1.92 0.62 10.08
C VAL A 21 -2.43 -0.78 9.78
N SER A 22 -3.69 -1.04 10.12
CA SER A 22 -4.35 -2.29 9.74
C SER A 22 -4.36 -2.41 8.22
N VAL A 23 -3.95 -3.58 7.75
CA VAL A 23 -3.78 -3.88 6.33
C VAL A 23 -5.05 -3.61 5.51
N GLU A 24 -6.23 -3.85 6.09
CA GLU A 24 -7.52 -3.58 5.43
C GLU A 24 -7.84 -2.08 5.27
N LYS A 25 -7.36 -1.25 6.19
CA LYS A 25 -7.64 0.19 6.23
C LYS A 25 -6.59 1.02 5.50
N ALA A 26 -5.48 0.39 5.12
CA ALA A 26 -4.38 1.06 4.47
C ALA A 26 -4.65 1.32 2.98
N VAL A 27 -4.02 2.38 2.47
CA VAL A 27 -4.02 2.75 1.06
C VAL A 27 -2.67 2.40 0.47
N TYR A 28 -2.67 1.73 -0.68
CA TYR A 28 -1.47 1.19 -1.27
C TYR A 28 -1.23 1.88 -2.60
N VAL A 29 -0.06 2.49 -2.75
CA VAL A 29 0.40 3.09 -4.00
C VAL A 29 1.30 2.08 -4.70
N VAL A 30 0.84 1.55 -5.82
CA VAL A 30 1.63 0.67 -6.70
C VAL A 30 2.33 1.49 -7.77
N ASP A 31 3.43 0.97 -8.32
CA ASP A 31 4.16 1.52 -9.47
C ASP A 31 4.62 2.98 -9.25
N ALA A 32 4.97 3.31 -8.01
CA ALA A 32 5.39 4.66 -7.63
C ALA A 32 6.75 5.07 -8.24
N GLY A 33 7.43 4.17 -8.97
CA GLY A 33 8.78 4.40 -9.49
C GLY A 33 9.85 4.56 -8.40
N VAL A 34 9.50 4.23 -7.14
CA VAL A 34 10.41 4.29 -5.99
C VAL A 34 11.05 2.92 -5.81
N ALA A 35 12.38 2.88 -5.77
CA ALA A 35 13.13 1.69 -5.43
C ALA A 35 12.87 1.36 -3.95
N THR A 36 11.95 0.42 -3.69
CA THR A 36 11.77 -0.14 -2.35
C THR A 36 12.84 -1.22 -2.13
N PRO A 37 13.29 -1.48 -0.88
CA PRO A 37 14.36 -2.45 -0.61
C PRO A 37 14.04 -3.88 -1.08
N MET A 38 12.75 -4.19 -1.25
CA MET A 38 12.28 -5.47 -1.78
C MET A 38 11.83 -5.39 -3.25
N GLU A 39 12.07 -4.26 -3.91
CA GLU A 39 11.69 -3.97 -5.30
C GLU A 39 10.20 -4.19 -5.62
N SER A 40 9.35 -4.28 -4.59
CA SER A 40 7.93 -4.56 -4.70
C SER A 40 7.15 -3.44 -5.38
N GLY A 41 7.72 -2.23 -5.47
CA GLY A 41 7.08 -1.06 -6.07
C GLY A 41 5.79 -0.62 -5.36
N ILE A 42 5.55 -1.12 -4.15
CA ILE A 42 4.38 -0.80 -3.33
C ILE A 42 4.79 0.09 -2.16
N VAL A 43 4.08 1.20 -1.99
CA VAL A 43 4.21 2.12 -0.86
C VAL A 43 2.87 2.21 -0.14
N VAL A 44 2.89 2.16 1.19
CA VAL A 44 1.66 2.13 1.99
C VAL A 44 1.46 3.43 2.74
N PHE A 45 0.22 3.90 2.77
CA PHE A 45 -0.21 5.11 3.46
C PHE A 45 -1.46 4.86 4.30
N LYS A 46 -1.55 5.56 5.42
CA LYS A 46 -2.69 5.57 6.33
C LYS A 46 -3.90 6.30 5.73
N SER A 47 -3.68 7.31 4.90
CA SER A 47 -4.74 8.11 4.29
C SER A 47 -4.60 8.20 2.78
N ALA A 48 -5.75 8.28 2.10
CA ALA A 48 -5.80 8.51 0.66
C ALA A 48 -5.15 9.83 0.26
N GLU A 49 -5.30 10.87 1.08
CA GLU A 49 -4.68 12.18 0.86
C GLU A 49 -3.14 12.11 0.85
N ALA A 50 -2.56 11.33 1.76
CA ALA A 50 -1.11 11.12 1.80
C ALA A 50 -0.63 10.35 0.57
N ALA A 51 -1.37 9.31 0.17
CA ALA A 51 -1.11 8.55 -1.04
C ALA A 51 -1.18 9.41 -2.32
N GLU A 52 -2.21 10.25 -2.44
CA GLU A 52 -2.39 11.15 -3.60
C GLU A 52 -1.28 12.21 -3.67
N ARG A 53 -0.91 12.81 -2.53
CA ARG A 53 0.23 13.73 -2.46
C ARG A 53 1.53 13.06 -2.91
N PHE A 54 1.74 11.82 -2.50
CA PHE A 54 2.91 11.05 -2.90
C PHE A 54 2.92 10.75 -4.40
N ILE A 55 1.79 10.33 -4.98
CA ILE A 55 1.65 10.12 -6.42
C ILE A 55 1.90 11.43 -7.19
N ALA A 56 1.37 12.55 -6.70
CA ALA A 56 1.59 13.86 -7.32
C ALA A 56 3.07 14.29 -7.27
N GLN A 57 3.78 13.99 -6.17
CA GLN A 57 5.21 14.27 -6.02
C GLN A 57 6.07 13.39 -6.92
N GLN A 58 5.79 12.08 -6.97
CA GLN A 58 6.53 11.13 -7.81
C GLN A 58 6.13 11.21 -9.29
N LYS A 59 4.99 11.84 -9.59
CA LYS A 59 4.34 11.91 -10.92
C LYS A 59 4.08 10.52 -11.53
N LYS A 60 4.09 9.48 -10.70
CA LYS A 60 3.97 8.07 -11.06
C LYS A 60 3.28 7.31 -9.93
N GLY A 61 2.62 6.21 -10.30
CA GLY A 61 1.94 5.30 -9.40
C GLY A 61 0.44 5.49 -9.32
N ARG A 62 -0.23 4.49 -8.74
CA ARG A 62 -1.69 4.42 -8.61
C ARG A 62 -2.08 4.00 -7.21
N ALA A 63 -2.99 4.75 -6.58
CA ALA A 63 -3.57 4.37 -5.31
C ALA A 63 -4.60 3.25 -5.51
N LEU A 64 -4.49 2.20 -4.69
CA LEU A 64 -5.35 1.04 -4.65
C LEU A 64 -5.76 0.76 -3.20
N ALA A 65 -7.01 0.33 -3.04
CA ALA A 65 -7.49 -0.22 -1.79
C ALA A 65 -7.03 -1.67 -1.65
N TYR A 66 -6.94 -2.14 -0.40
CA TYR A 66 -6.48 -3.48 -0.04
C TYR A 66 -7.10 -4.60 -0.87
N GLU A 67 -8.42 -4.57 -1.07
CA GLU A 67 -9.17 -5.58 -1.84
C GLU A 67 -8.65 -5.76 -3.28
N LYS A 68 -8.12 -4.70 -3.89
CA LYS A 68 -7.63 -4.73 -5.28
C LYS A 68 -6.21 -5.25 -5.40
N ILE A 69 -5.47 -5.34 -4.31
CA ILE A 69 -4.09 -5.87 -4.30
C ILE A 69 -4.11 -7.38 -4.50
N TYR A 70 -5.08 -8.06 -3.90
CA TYR A 70 -5.28 -9.50 -4.09
C TYR A 70 -5.56 -9.91 -5.53
N ALA A 71 -6.14 -9.01 -6.32
CA ALA A 71 -6.41 -9.25 -7.73
C ALA A 71 -5.20 -8.95 -8.63
N MET A 72 -4.16 -8.27 -8.14
CA MET A 72 -2.94 -8.03 -8.91
C MET A 72 -2.07 -9.28 -8.86
N THR A 73 -2.23 -10.12 -9.89
CA THR A 73 -1.27 -11.19 -10.18
C THR A 73 0.03 -10.55 -10.67
N PHE A 74 1.07 -10.54 -9.84
CA PHE A 74 2.43 -10.27 -10.31
C PHE A 74 2.78 -11.39 -11.30
N LYS A 75 2.98 -11.02 -12.56
CA LYS A 75 3.20 -11.96 -13.66
C LYS A 75 4.69 -12.16 -13.89
#